data_AF-A0AAE4Q5F2-F1
#
_entry.id   AF-A0AAE4Q5F2-F1
#
_cell.length_a   1.000
_cell.length_b   1.000
_cell.length_c   1.000
_cell.angle_alpha   90.00
_cell.angle_beta   90.00
_cell.angle_gamma   90.00
#
_symmetry.space_group_name_H-M   'P 1'
#
loop_
_entity.id
_entity.type
_entity.pdbx_description
1 polymer ?
#
loop_
_entity_poly.entity_id
_entity_poly.type
_entity_poly.pdbx_seq_one_letter_code
_entity_poly.pdbx_strand_id
1 'polypeptide(L)'
;MNDTTSPLKSDSLGPAWTYHALPSDVSSRPKGRTLRLLAASEAASPQVRDLLSRMIGNTYNQIEKTEWFTSQFLNGTPTLTVTFRQLMRETEPTKSKPLPQETALHSLNVCLNSIFSDSGWKLVRRRISQIERVQKTTRPVISKNQYDKLVLFKDTIGAKSVDAAIDELLSFYKDEHPAFSADREALGELINYE
;
A
#
# COMPACT_ATOMS: atom_id res chain seq x y z
N MET A 1 -33.18 15.41 44.84
CA MET A 1 -32.20 16.09 43.97
C MET A 1 -30.99 15.19 43.83
N ASN A 2 -30.61 14.92 42.58
CA ASN A 2 -29.36 14.32 42.07
C ASN A 2 -29.51 12.96 41.38
N ASP A 3 -30.24 12.96 40.26
CA ASP A 3 -29.98 12.05 39.14
C ASP A 3 -28.62 12.41 38.52
N THR A 4 -27.67 11.50 38.61
CA THR A 4 -26.37 11.61 37.95
C THR A 4 -26.44 10.82 36.64
N THR A 5 -26.90 11.47 35.57
CA THR A 5 -26.74 11.00 34.20
C THR A 5 -25.25 10.93 33.85
N SER A 6 -24.70 9.72 33.83
CA SER A 6 -23.42 9.43 33.18
C SER A 6 -23.66 9.26 31.68
N PRO A 7 -22.86 9.87 30.79
CA PRO A 7 -23.05 9.75 29.36
C PRO A 7 -22.58 8.37 28.88
N LEU A 8 -23.44 7.69 28.13
CA LEU A 8 -23.08 6.53 27.31
C LEU A 8 -21.93 6.94 26.39
N LYS A 9 -20.72 6.44 26.69
CA LYS A 9 -19.63 6.41 25.71
C LYS A 9 -20.12 5.57 24.54
N SER A 10 -20.50 6.24 23.46
CA SER A 10 -20.53 5.62 22.14
C SER A 10 -19.09 5.29 21.79
N ASP A 11 -18.65 4.10 22.15
CA ASP A 11 -17.48 3.49 21.54
C ASP A 11 -17.81 3.38 20.06
N SER A 12 -17.32 4.37 19.29
CA SER A 12 -17.31 4.33 17.84
C SER A 12 -16.36 3.20 17.46
N LEU A 13 -16.89 1.98 17.45
CA LEU A 13 -16.31 0.84 16.79
C LEU A 13 -16.03 1.28 15.35
N GLY A 14 -14.74 1.51 15.04
CA GLY A 14 -14.30 1.69 13.67
C GLY A 14 -14.86 0.56 12.80
N PRO A 15 -15.09 0.81 11.50
CA PRO A 15 -15.86 -0.10 10.66
C PRO A 15 -15.33 -1.53 10.76
N ALA A 16 -16.20 -2.45 11.17
CA ALA A 16 -15.90 -3.85 11.35
C ALA A 16 -15.26 -4.43 10.07
N TRP A 17 -14.20 -5.22 10.25
CA TRP A 17 -13.45 -5.83 9.16
C TRP A 17 -14.34 -6.74 8.30
N THR A 18 -14.66 -6.33 7.07
CA THR A 18 -15.46 -7.14 6.14
C THR A 18 -14.57 -8.05 5.31
N TYR A 19 -14.58 -9.35 5.62
CA TYR A 19 -13.91 -10.38 4.84
C TYR A 19 -14.72 -10.68 3.56
N HIS A 20 -14.04 -11.01 2.45
CA HIS A 20 -14.65 -11.26 1.13
C HIS A 20 -15.70 -12.39 1.08
N ALA A 21 -15.79 -13.22 2.12
CA ALA A 21 -16.69 -14.37 2.18
C ALA A 21 -17.56 -14.45 3.44
N LEU A 22 -17.57 -13.44 4.32
CA LEU A 22 -18.39 -13.50 5.52
C LEU A 22 -19.62 -12.58 5.42
N PRO A 23 -20.84 -13.13 5.56
CA PRO A 23 -22.00 -12.35 5.95
C PRO A 23 -21.68 -11.63 7.27
N SER A 24 -22.19 -10.41 7.44
CA SER A 24 -22.03 -9.56 8.62
C SER A 24 -22.43 -10.22 9.95
N ASP A 25 -23.15 -11.35 9.90
CA ASP A 25 -23.67 -12.08 11.06
C ASP A 25 -22.85 -13.30 11.50
N VAL A 26 -21.76 -13.66 10.82
CA VAL A 26 -21.01 -14.91 11.12
C VAL A 26 -19.65 -14.61 11.76
N SER A 27 -19.54 -14.90 13.06
CA SER A 27 -18.33 -14.71 13.89
C SER A 27 -17.16 -15.67 13.56
N SER A 28 -17.32 -16.60 12.63
CA SER A 28 -16.27 -17.54 12.27
C SER A 28 -15.31 -16.94 11.26
N ARG A 29 -14.17 -16.42 11.72
CA ARG A 29 -13.05 -16.07 10.82
C ARG A 29 -12.66 -17.31 9.99
N PRO A 30 -12.65 -17.24 8.66
CA PRO A 30 -12.27 -18.39 7.84
C PRO A 30 -10.85 -18.86 8.16
N LYS A 31 -10.66 -20.18 8.13
CA LYS A 31 -9.36 -20.80 8.39
C LYS A 31 -8.39 -20.47 7.26
N GLY A 32 -7.38 -19.66 7.55
CA GLY A 32 -6.34 -19.25 6.61
C GLY A 32 -5.82 -17.84 6.90
N ARG A 33 -4.76 -17.41 6.20
CA ARG A 33 -4.29 -16.02 6.28
C ARG A 33 -5.30 -15.14 5.57
N THR A 34 -5.99 -14.30 6.32
CA THR A 34 -6.95 -13.34 5.77
C THR A 34 -6.25 -12.43 4.75
N LEU A 35 -6.78 -12.38 3.52
CA LEU A 35 -6.26 -11.47 2.51
C LEU A 35 -6.42 -10.03 3.01
N ARG A 36 -5.30 -9.29 3.03
CA ARG A 36 -5.25 -7.94 3.59
C ARG A 36 -5.96 -6.97 2.64
N LEU A 37 -6.86 -6.19 3.22
CA LEU A 37 -7.44 -5.00 2.60
C LEU A 37 -6.34 -4.02 2.17
N LEU A 38 -6.69 -3.16 1.22
CA LEU A 38 -5.83 -2.06 0.76
C LEU A 38 -5.58 -1.11 1.94
N ALA A 39 -4.32 -0.84 2.26
CA ALA A 39 -3.94 0.16 3.25
C ALA A 39 -4.15 1.58 2.71
N ALA A 40 -4.29 2.57 3.60
CA ALA A 40 -4.49 3.98 3.19
C ALA A 40 -3.33 4.50 2.31
N SER A 41 -2.08 4.14 2.64
CA SER A 41 -0.90 4.49 1.83
C SER A 41 -0.87 3.79 0.48
N GLU A 42 -1.33 2.53 0.41
CA GLU A 42 -1.46 1.79 -0.85
C GLU A 42 -2.54 2.42 -1.75
N ALA A 43 -3.66 2.83 -1.17
CA ALA A 43 -4.77 3.48 -1.87
C ALA A 43 -4.42 4.88 -2.41
N ALA A 44 -3.55 5.60 -1.70
CA ALA A 44 -3.01 6.89 -2.12
C ALA A 44 -1.96 6.75 -3.24
N SER A 45 -1.32 5.59 -3.40
CA SER A 45 -0.21 5.40 -4.33
C SER A 45 -0.68 5.43 -5.80
N PRO A 46 -0.17 6.34 -6.65
CA PRO A 46 -0.58 6.43 -8.06
C PRO A 46 -0.35 5.13 -8.84
N GLN A 47 0.76 4.43 -8.56
CA GLN A 47 1.10 3.18 -9.25
C GLN A 47 0.16 2.02 -8.87
N VAL A 48 -0.28 1.96 -7.61
CA VAL A 48 -1.28 0.99 -7.16
C VAL A 48 -2.65 1.31 -7.79
N ARG A 49 -3.01 2.61 -7.85
CA ARG A 49 -4.26 3.06 -8.48
C ARG A 49 -4.31 2.75 -9.98
N ASP A 50 -3.21 2.96 -10.69
CA ASP A 50 -3.04 2.58 -12.10
C ASP A 50 -3.17 1.06 -12.29
N LEU A 51 -2.49 0.27 -11.46
CA LEU A 51 -2.59 -1.19 -11.48
C LEU A 51 -4.05 -1.65 -11.36
N LEU A 52 -4.77 -1.18 -10.34
CA LEU A 52 -6.17 -1.55 -10.11
C LEU A 52 -7.05 -1.13 -11.30
N SER A 53 -6.85 0.08 -11.82
CA SER A 53 -7.59 0.60 -12.97
C SER A 53 -7.36 -0.22 -14.24
N ARG A 54 -6.13 -0.68 -14.51
CA ARG A 54 -5.82 -1.57 -15.64
C ARG A 54 -6.41 -2.96 -15.46
N MET A 55 -6.41 -3.49 -14.24
CA MET A 55 -6.99 -4.81 -13.96
C MET A 55 -8.52 -4.81 -14.14
N ILE A 56 -9.20 -3.74 -13.69
CA ILE A 56 -10.66 -3.64 -13.69
C ILE A 56 -11.21 -2.99 -14.98
N GLY A 57 -10.42 -2.17 -15.66
CA GLY A 57 -10.83 -1.45 -16.88
C GLY A 57 -10.76 -2.29 -18.16
N ASN A 58 -9.90 -3.31 -18.19
CA ASN A 58 -9.65 -4.13 -19.39
C ASN A 58 -10.44 -5.44 -19.42
N THR A 59 -11.47 -5.61 -18.58
CA THR A 59 -12.10 -6.91 -18.33
C THR A 59 -12.99 -7.41 -19.47
N TYR A 60 -13.56 -6.51 -20.28
CA TYR A 60 -14.48 -6.88 -21.38
C TYR A 60 -13.84 -7.76 -22.47
N ASN A 61 -12.50 -7.83 -22.54
CA ASN A 61 -11.77 -8.65 -23.51
C ASN A 61 -11.01 -9.84 -22.88
N GLN A 62 -11.31 -10.24 -21.62
CA GLN A 62 -10.50 -11.21 -20.86
C GLN A 62 -11.22 -12.53 -20.57
N ILE A 63 -11.59 -13.27 -21.62
CA ILE A 63 -12.09 -14.65 -21.53
C ILE A 63 -11.12 -15.56 -20.73
N GLU A 64 -9.83 -15.22 -20.69
CA GLU A 64 -8.77 -16.01 -20.03
C GLU A 64 -8.60 -15.78 -18.52
N LYS A 65 -9.25 -14.77 -17.91
CA LYS A 65 -8.97 -14.37 -16.51
C LYS A 65 -10.19 -14.41 -15.60
N THR A 66 -11.17 -15.24 -15.95
CA THR A 66 -12.41 -15.42 -15.18
C THR A 66 -12.14 -15.80 -13.72
N GLU A 67 -11.09 -16.59 -13.46
CA GLU A 67 -10.75 -16.99 -12.09
C GLU A 67 -10.36 -15.81 -11.17
N TRP A 68 -9.89 -14.67 -11.69
CA TRP A 68 -9.43 -13.53 -10.88
C TRP A 68 -10.58 -12.69 -10.34
N PHE A 69 -11.77 -12.86 -10.90
CA PHE A 69 -12.91 -12.02 -10.62
C PHE A 69 -14.05 -12.84 -10.01
N THR A 70 -14.93 -12.17 -9.27
CA THR A 70 -16.14 -12.81 -8.76
C THR A 70 -17.14 -13.06 -9.89
N SER A 71 -18.02 -14.05 -9.71
CA SER A 71 -19.14 -14.27 -10.65
C SER A 71 -20.05 -13.06 -10.74
N GLN A 72 -20.23 -12.30 -9.65
CA GLN A 72 -21.01 -11.06 -9.63
C GLN A 72 -20.41 -10.00 -10.55
N PHE A 73 -19.08 -9.86 -10.59
CA PHE A 73 -18.42 -8.91 -11.47
C PHE A 73 -18.45 -9.35 -12.93
N LEU A 74 -18.27 -10.65 -13.19
CA LEU A 74 -18.29 -11.20 -14.55
C LEU A 74 -19.68 -11.21 -15.19
N ASN A 75 -20.71 -11.54 -14.40
CA ASN A 75 -22.09 -11.63 -14.85
C ASN A 75 -22.86 -10.31 -14.67
N GLY A 76 -22.24 -9.32 -14.03
CA GLY A 76 -22.88 -8.08 -13.60
C GLY A 76 -22.95 -7.00 -14.68
N THR A 77 -23.92 -6.10 -14.50
CA THR A 77 -23.99 -4.82 -15.20
C THR A 77 -22.79 -3.92 -14.86
N PRO A 78 -22.44 -2.91 -15.69
CA PRO A 78 -21.27 -2.02 -15.52
C PRO A 78 -21.21 -1.23 -14.20
N THR A 79 -22.20 -1.39 -13.33
CA THR A 79 -22.37 -0.74 -12.03
C THR A 79 -21.13 -0.87 -11.14
N LEU A 80 -20.55 -2.06 -10.96
CA LEU A 80 -19.38 -2.22 -10.09
C LEU A 80 -18.15 -1.45 -10.59
N THR A 81 -17.93 -1.41 -11.91
CA THR A 81 -16.83 -0.63 -12.52
C THR A 81 -17.05 0.87 -12.34
N VAL A 82 -18.30 1.34 -12.43
CA VAL A 82 -18.65 2.74 -12.20
C VAL A 82 -18.45 3.10 -10.73
N THR A 83 -18.97 2.29 -9.79
CA THR A 83 -18.77 2.46 -8.35
C THR A 83 -17.29 2.47 -7.98
N PHE A 84 -16.51 1.53 -8.53
CA PHE A 84 -15.06 1.51 -8.35
C PHE A 84 -14.41 2.83 -8.78
N ARG A 85 -14.70 3.32 -9.99
CA ARG A 85 -14.13 4.59 -10.49
C ARG A 85 -14.51 5.78 -9.61
N GLN A 86 -15.74 5.82 -9.10
CA GLN A 86 -16.19 6.85 -8.18
C GLN A 86 -15.41 6.79 -6.85
N LEU A 87 -15.37 5.62 -6.21
CA LEU A 87 -14.65 5.41 -4.94
C LEU A 87 -13.15 5.65 -5.06
N MET A 88 -12.57 5.35 -6.22
CA MET A 88 -11.18 5.70 -6.53
C MET A 88 -10.98 7.21 -6.50
N ARG A 89 -11.86 8.00 -7.13
CA ARG A 89 -11.77 9.48 -7.08
C ARG A 89 -11.96 10.02 -5.67
N GLU A 90 -12.88 9.46 -4.89
CA GLU A 90 -13.13 9.86 -3.50
C GLU A 90 -11.95 9.55 -2.56
N THR A 91 -11.16 8.54 -2.89
CA THR A 91 -9.95 8.13 -2.14
C THR A 91 -8.67 8.75 -2.71
N GLU A 92 -8.78 9.63 -3.70
CA GLU A 92 -7.61 10.28 -4.30
C GLU A 92 -6.98 11.27 -3.31
N PRO A 93 -5.65 11.20 -3.11
CA PRO A 93 -4.98 12.15 -2.24
C PRO A 93 -5.13 13.57 -2.81
N THR A 94 -5.45 14.51 -1.93
CA THR A 94 -5.54 15.94 -2.25
C THR A 94 -4.53 16.70 -1.39
N LYS A 95 -4.16 17.93 -1.77
CA LYS A 95 -3.21 18.74 -0.99
C LYS A 95 -3.63 18.92 0.48
N SER A 96 -4.93 18.96 0.74
CA SER A 96 -5.48 19.08 2.09
C SER A 96 -5.65 17.73 2.82
N LYS A 97 -5.63 16.60 2.11
CA LYS A 97 -5.82 15.25 2.65
C LYS A 97 -4.90 14.26 1.92
N PRO A 98 -3.67 14.03 2.43
CA PRO A 98 -2.71 13.15 1.79
C PRO A 98 -3.07 11.66 1.89
N LEU A 99 -3.94 11.31 2.86
CA LEU A 99 -4.45 9.96 3.03
C LEU A 99 -5.97 9.93 2.81
N PRO A 100 -6.49 8.83 2.22
CA PRO A 100 -7.93 8.64 2.07
C PRO A 100 -8.65 8.65 3.41
N GLN A 101 -9.87 9.19 3.42
CA GLN A 101 -10.76 9.07 4.56
C GLN A 101 -11.10 7.60 4.81
N GLU A 102 -11.11 7.19 6.08
CA GLU A 102 -11.31 5.79 6.48
C GLU A 102 -12.62 5.20 5.93
N THR A 103 -13.71 5.98 5.91
CA THR A 103 -15.00 5.57 5.36
C THR A 103 -14.94 5.32 3.86
N ALA A 104 -14.29 6.20 3.09
CA ALA A 104 -14.10 6.03 1.66
C ALA A 104 -13.18 4.84 1.34
N LEU A 105 -12.13 4.64 2.13
CA LEU A 105 -11.24 3.49 2.04
C LEU A 105 -11.97 2.18 2.35
N HIS A 106 -12.85 2.17 3.34
CA HIS A 106 -13.68 1.01 3.67
C HIS A 106 -14.61 0.67 2.50
N SER A 107 -15.33 1.66 1.96
CA SER A 107 -16.21 1.48 0.81
C SER A 107 -15.45 0.98 -0.43
N LEU A 108 -14.25 1.51 -0.69
CA LEU A 108 -13.38 1.02 -1.77
C LEU A 108 -13.01 -0.44 -1.56
N ASN A 109 -12.60 -0.82 -0.36
CA ASN A 109 -12.26 -2.20 -0.02
C ASN A 109 -13.44 -3.16 -0.17
N VAL A 110 -14.64 -2.75 0.24
CA VAL A 110 -15.87 -3.52 0.02
C VAL A 110 -16.14 -3.69 -1.49
N CYS A 111 -16.03 -2.61 -2.27
CA CYS A 111 -16.19 -2.67 -3.72
C CYS A 111 -15.17 -3.61 -4.38
N LEU A 112 -13.90 -3.53 -3.99
CA LEU A 112 -12.84 -4.41 -4.49
C LEU A 112 -13.08 -5.88 -4.12
N ASN A 113 -13.65 -6.17 -2.96
CA ASN A 113 -14.05 -7.53 -2.57
C ASN A 113 -15.22 -8.06 -3.40
N SER A 114 -16.12 -7.19 -3.87
CA SER A 114 -17.16 -7.58 -4.81
C SER A 114 -16.64 -7.80 -6.23
N ILE A 115 -15.42 -7.31 -6.54
CA ILE A 115 -14.80 -7.43 -7.86
C ILE A 115 -13.84 -8.62 -7.94
N PHE A 116 -12.90 -8.72 -7.00
CA PHE A 116 -11.84 -9.72 -7.03
C PHE A 116 -12.20 -10.97 -6.23
N SER A 117 -11.91 -12.13 -6.82
CA SER A 117 -11.88 -13.40 -6.10
C SER A 117 -10.62 -13.50 -5.21
N ASP A 118 -10.52 -14.54 -4.39
CA ASP A 118 -9.33 -14.82 -3.58
C ASP A 118 -8.05 -14.94 -4.42
N SER A 119 -8.12 -15.58 -5.59
CA SER A 119 -6.99 -15.71 -6.51
C SER A 119 -6.64 -14.36 -7.13
N GLY A 120 -7.63 -13.55 -7.48
CA GLY A 120 -7.45 -12.16 -7.92
C GLY A 120 -6.73 -11.33 -6.87
N TRP A 121 -7.18 -11.38 -5.61
CA TRP A 121 -6.55 -10.68 -4.50
C TRP A 121 -5.11 -11.13 -4.24
N LYS A 122 -4.80 -12.43 -4.33
CA LYS A 122 -3.42 -12.93 -4.23
C LYS A 122 -2.52 -12.30 -5.30
N LEU A 123 -3.02 -12.14 -6.51
CA LEU A 123 -2.30 -11.49 -7.60
C LEU A 123 -2.12 -10.00 -7.35
N VAL A 124 -3.19 -9.29 -6.95
CA VAL A 124 -3.16 -7.86 -6.60
C VAL A 124 -2.10 -7.61 -5.53
N ARG A 125 -2.14 -8.35 -4.42
CA ARG A 125 -1.17 -8.20 -3.33
C ARG A 125 0.26 -8.46 -3.79
N ARG A 126 0.50 -9.47 -4.65
CA ARG A 126 1.83 -9.74 -5.22
C ARG A 126 2.35 -8.55 -6.03
N ARG A 127 1.49 -7.96 -6.87
CA ARG A 127 1.84 -6.80 -7.70
C ARG A 127 2.08 -5.53 -6.87
N ILE A 128 1.26 -5.29 -5.84
CA ILE A 128 1.49 -4.20 -4.88
C ILE A 128 2.85 -4.37 -4.20
N SER A 129 3.17 -5.56 -3.67
CA SER A 129 4.47 -5.79 -3.03
C SER A 129 5.65 -5.63 -3.99
N GLN A 130 5.47 -5.91 -5.28
CA GLN A 130 6.48 -5.64 -6.30
C GLN A 130 6.68 -4.12 -6.48
N ILE A 131 5.59 -3.36 -6.57
CA ILE A 131 5.61 -1.89 -6.66
C ILE A 131 6.36 -1.30 -5.46
N GLU A 132 6.01 -1.70 -4.23
CA GLU A 132 6.65 -1.23 -3.01
C GLU A 132 8.16 -1.57 -2.98
N ARG A 133 8.54 -2.77 -3.47
CA ARG A 133 9.95 -3.15 -3.57
C ARG A 133 10.70 -2.24 -4.52
N VAL A 134 10.15 -1.98 -5.70
CA VAL A 134 10.76 -1.11 -6.70
C VAL A 134 10.91 0.31 -6.16
N GLN A 135 9.92 0.83 -5.44
CA GLN A 135 10.00 2.15 -4.80
C GLN A 135 11.08 2.23 -3.71
N LYS A 136 11.35 1.13 -3.01
CA LYS A 136 12.39 1.06 -1.98
C LYS A 136 13.80 0.87 -2.53
N THR A 137 13.93 0.50 -3.81
CA THR A 137 15.23 0.22 -4.43
C THR A 137 15.53 1.22 -5.52
N THR A 138 16.56 2.04 -5.32
CA THR A 138 17.12 2.88 -6.38
C THR A 138 18.40 2.24 -6.90
N ARG A 139 18.58 2.21 -8.22
CA ARG A 139 19.85 1.79 -8.85
C ARG A 139 20.67 3.05 -9.15
N PRO A 140 21.66 3.41 -8.33
CA PRO A 140 22.52 4.55 -8.63
C PRO A 140 23.37 4.23 -9.87
N VAL A 141 23.51 5.20 -10.76
CA VAL A 141 24.47 5.12 -11.87
C VAL A 141 25.80 5.65 -11.34
N ILE A 142 26.80 4.78 -11.27
CA ILE A 142 28.15 5.11 -10.82
C ILE A 142 29.16 4.73 -11.91
N SER A 143 30.24 5.49 -12.02
CA SER A 143 31.28 5.17 -13.00
C SER A 143 32.00 3.87 -12.60
N LYS A 144 32.49 3.13 -13.60
CA LYS A 144 33.15 1.83 -13.38
C LYS A 144 34.31 1.94 -12.39
N ASN A 145 35.13 3.00 -12.50
CA ASN A 145 36.25 3.24 -11.59
C ASN A 145 35.79 3.39 -10.13
N GLN A 146 34.70 4.12 -9.89
CA GLN A 146 34.17 4.28 -8.53
C GLN A 146 33.58 2.97 -8.00
N TYR A 147 32.92 2.20 -8.85
CA TYR A 147 32.45 0.87 -8.49
C TYR A 147 33.61 -0.07 -8.12
N ASP A 148 34.68 -0.11 -8.91
CA ASP A 148 35.84 -0.97 -8.64
C ASP A 148 36.50 -0.60 -7.30
N LYS A 149 36.62 0.70 -6.99
CA LYS A 149 37.08 1.18 -5.67
C LYS A 149 36.15 0.76 -4.53
N LEU A 150 34.84 0.82 -4.75
CA LEU A 150 33.83 0.41 -3.78
C LEU A 150 33.89 -1.10 -3.50
N VAL A 151 34.17 -1.91 -4.52
CA VAL A 151 34.40 -3.36 -4.39
C VAL A 151 35.67 -3.63 -3.57
N LEU A 152 36.77 -2.94 -3.87
CA LEU A 152 38.01 -3.06 -3.09
C LEU A 152 37.79 -2.66 -1.62
N PHE A 153 37.07 -1.56 -1.38
CA PHE A 153 36.71 -1.13 -0.03
C PHE A 153 35.87 -2.19 0.68
N LYS A 154 34.82 -2.70 0.03
CA LYS A 154 33.97 -3.80 0.54
C LYS A 154 34.79 -5.01 0.96
N ASP A 155 35.75 -5.44 0.12
CA ASP A 155 36.60 -6.59 0.41
C ASP A 155 37.57 -6.28 1.58
N THR A 156 38.08 -5.06 1.67
CA THR A 156 38.99 -4.62 2.74
C THR A 156 38.31 -4.63 4.11
N ILE A 157 37.05 -4.19 4.20
CA ILE A 157 36.28 -4.20 5.45
C ILE A 157 35.57 -5.54 5.73
N GLY A 158 35.66 -6.51 4.81
CA GLY A 158 35.00 -7.82 4.94
C GLY A 158 33.47 -7.75 4.83
N ALA A 159 32.91 -6.75 4.13
CA ALA A 159 31.48 -6.58 4.00
C ALA A 159 30.86 -7.62 3.03
N LYS A 160 29.65 -8.10 3.39
CA LYS A 160 28.94 -9.16 2.66
C LYS A 160 28.36 -8.70 1.31
N SER A 161 28.17 -7.40 1.11
CA SER A 161 27.61 -6.81 -0.10
C SER A 161 28.13 -5.40 -0.33
N VAL A 162 28.04 -4.93 -1.57
CA VAL A 162 28.39 -3.54 -1.92
C VAL A 162 27.50 -2.55 -1.17
N ASP A 163 26.22 -2.86 -0.96
CA ASP A 163 25.31 -2.03 -0.17
C ASP A 163 25.78 -1.90 1.28
N ALA A 164 26.25 -2.98 1.91
CA ALA A 164 26.79 -2.93 3.28
C ALA A 164 28.07 -2.08 3.37
N ALA A 165 28.88 -2.05 2.31
CA ALA A 165 30.03 -1.17 2.24
C ALA A 165 29.65 0.30 2.04
N ILE A 166 28.58 0.58 1.30
CA ILE A 166 28.00 1.92 1.20
C ILE A 166 27.47 2.37 2.57
N ASP A 167 26.76 1.50 3.30
CA ASP A 167 26.25 1.81 4.63
C ASP A 167 27.39 2.16 5.60
N GLU A 168 28.50 1.43 5.56
CA GLU A 168 29.69 1.73 6.36
C GLU A 168 30.31 3.09 6.01
N LEU A 169 30.46 3.40 4.72
CA LEU A 169 30.94 4.71 4.26
C LEU A 169 30.02 5.85 4.72
N LEU A 170 28.71 5.64 4.66
CA LEU A 170 27.73 6.62 5.09
C LEU A 170 27.71 6.77 6.62
N SER A 171 27.97 5.70 7.37
CA SER A 171 28.12 5.77 8.83
C SER A 171 29.34 6.60 9.20
N PHE A 172 30.50 6.30 8.60
CA PHE A 172 31.73 7.07 8.81
C PHE A 172 31.52 8.56 8.52
N TYR A 173 30.87 8.88 7.40
CA TYR A 173 30.57 10.27 7.04
C TYR A 173 29.62 10.96 8.04
N LYS A 174 28.63 10.23 8.60
CA LYS A 174 27.74 10.76 9.64
C LYS A 174 28.47 11.03 10.95
N ASP A 175 29.38 10.15 11.34
CA ASP A 175 30.16 10.28 12.56
C ASP A 175 31.11 11.49 12.48
N GLU A 176 31.71 11.75 11.32
CA GLU A 176 32.57 12.92 11.09
C GLU A 176 31.78 14.23 10.84
N HIS A 177 30.55 14.13 10.35
CA HIS A 177 29.69 15.29 10.06
C HIS A 177 28.28 15.14 10.67
N PRO A 178 28.11 15.41 11.98
CA PRO A 178 26.84 15.25 12.68
C PRO A 178 25.68 16.08 12.07
N ALA A 179 26.00 17.20 11.42
CA ALA A 179 25.02 18.03 10.72
C ALA A 179 24.35 17.30 9.54
N PHE A 180 25.02 16.32 8.92
CA PHE A 180 24.45 15.48 7.86
C PHE A 180 23.31 14.58 8.37
N SER A 181 23.26 14.31 9.68
CA SER A 181 22.15 13.62 10.33
C SER A 181 20.95 14.54 10.57
N ALA A 182 21.20 15.79 10.94
CA ALA A 182 20.15 16.75 11.33
C ALA A 182 19.25 17.14 10.15
N ASP A 183 19.80 17.22 8.94
CA ASP A 183 19.04 17.64 7.76
C ASP A 183 18.06 16.57 7.27
N ARG A 184 18.24 15.27 7.59
CA ARG A 184 17.28 14.22 7.18
C ARG A 184 16.10 14.03 8.13
N GLU A 185 16.23 14.35 9.41
CA GLU A 185 15.06 14.48 10.29
C GLU A 185 14.23 15.70 9.89
N ALA A 186 14.88 16.84 9.59
CA ALA A 186 14.21 18.03 9.08
C ALA A 186 13.57 17.83 7.69
N LEU A 187 14.27 17.16 6.74
CA LEU A 187 13.72 16.85 5.41
C LEU A 187 12.70 15.71 5.42
N GLY A 188 12.74 14.80 6.40
CA GLY A 188 11.73 13.76 6.60
C GLY A 188 10.43 14.31 7.19
N GLU A 189 10.50 15.39 7.97
CA GLU A 189 9.33 16.15 8.44
C GLU A 189 8.80 17.12 7.38
N LEU A 190 9.65 17.69 6.51
CA LEU A 190 9.25 18.62 5.44
C LEU A 190 8.67 17.96 4.18
N ILE A 191 8.70 16.64 4.03
CA ILE A 191 7.93 15.95 2.96
C ILE A 191 6.45 15.76 3.37
N ASN A 192 6.10 16.08 4.62
CA ASN A 192 4.72 16.38 4.98
C ASN A 192 4.55 17.91 4.98
N TYR A 193 3.58 18.40 4.21
CA TYR A 193 3.24 19.80 3.95
C TYR A 193 3.96 20.46 2.77
N GLU A 194 3.40 20.24 1.57
CA GLU A 194 3.04 21.31 0.61
C GLU A 194 1.99 20.83 -0.42
#